data_AF-A0A1Q5DMV4-F1
#
_entry.id   AF-A0A1Q5DMV4-F1
#
_cell.length_a   1.000
_cell.length_b   1.000
_cell.length_c   1.000
_cell.angle_alpha   90.00
_cell.angle_beta   90.00
_cell.angle_gamma   90.00
#
_symmetry.space_group_name_H-M   'P 1'
#
loop_
_entity.id
_entity.type
_entity.pdbx_description
1 polymer ?
#
loop_
_entity_poly.entity_id
_entity_poly.type
_entity_poly.pdbx_seq_one_letter_code
_entity_poly.pdbx_strand_id
1 'polypeptide(L)'
;MVTTAIAVLGTLLGAVVAGVFQQRSASRGAAAAATEQLRRERLEAVTALAAAGSDHRRAMWMRGEAQLARASDERLAELRAASHVTRSAITRPLVAVQVLIPDAAVRTAAKNMVVAAYCMQDRSHSVEALTAAREAARSAHDRFVDAAAAYLTPS
;
A
#
# COMPACT_ATOMS: atom_id res chain seq x y z
N MET A 1 30.17 61.49 1.72
CA MET A 1 30.28 60.44 0.67
C MET A 1 30.49 59.05 1.26
N VAL A 2 31.39 58.86 2.23
CA VAL A 2 31.66 57.55 2.89
C VAL A 2 30.40 56.95 3.56
N THR A 3 29.60 57.76 4.25
CA THR A 3 28.40 57.30 4.98
C THR A 3 27.32 56.70 4.07
N THR A 4 27.12 57.30 2.89
CA THR A 4 26.16 56.83 1.88
C THR A 4 26.59 55.50 1.27
N ALA A 5 27.89 55.34 1.01
CA ALA A 5 28.45 54.09 0.49
C ALA A 5 28.28 52.92 1.48
N ILE A 6 28.51 53.16 2.78
CA ILE A 6 28.32 52.17 3.83
C ILE A 6 26.84 51.75 3.94
N ALA A 7 25.91 52.70 3.82
CA ALA A 7 24.49 52.41 3.87
C ALA A 7 24.03 51.48 2.73
N VAL A 8 24.43 51.78 1.48
CA VAL A 8 24.08 50.95 0.31
C VAL A 8 24.67 49.54 0.41
N LEU A 9 25.91 49.42 0.89
CA LEU A 9 26.55 48.13 1.15
C LEU A 9 25.77 47.33 2.20
N GLY A 10 25.31 47.96 3.29
CA GLY A 10 24.50 47.33 4.32
C GLY A 10 23.17 46.78 3.77
N THR A 11 22.49 47.53 2.91
CA THR A 11 21.22 47.09 2.31
C THR A 11 21.42 45.95 1.31
N LEU A 12 22.47 46.02 0.47
CA LEU A 12 22.82 44.95 -0.46
C LEU A 12 23.19 43.66 0.28
N LEU A 13 23.99 43.76 1.35
CA LEU A 13 24.35 42.60 2.17
C LEU A 13 23.11 41.99 2.83
N GLY A 14 22.21 42.82 3.37
CA GLY A 14 20.95 42.37 3.96
C GLY A 14 20.05 41.65 2.96
N ALA A 15 19.93 42.16 1.72
CA ALA A 15 19.15 41.54 0.66
C ALA A 15 19.71 40.16 0.24
N VAL A 16 21.04 40.03 0.13
CA VAL A 16 21.69 38.76 -0.20
C VAL A 16 21.50 37.73 0.91
N VAL A 17 21.68 38.10 2.18
CA VAL A 17 21.48 37.20 3.32
C VAL A 17 20.02 36.74 3.41
N ALA A 18 19.07 37.66 3.25
CA ALA A 18 17.64 37.34 3.23
C ALA A 18 17.28 36.40 2.07
N GLY A 19 17.80 36.65 0.86
CA GLY A 19 17.57 35.80 -0.32
C GLY A 19 18.11 34.38 -0.14
N VAL A 20 19.32 34.23 0.42
CA VAL A 20 19.91 32.92 0.72
C VAL A 20 19.12 32.18 1.80
N PHE A 21 18.64 32.88 2.84
CA PHE A 21 17.80 32.28 3.88
C PHE A 21 16.43 31.84 3.33
N GLN A 22 15.81 32.67 2.49
CA GLN A 22 14.55 32.34 1.81
C GLN A 22 14.72 31.12 0.89
N GLN A 23 15.79 31.05 0.12
CA GLN A 23 16.07 29.91 -0.76
C GLN A 23 16.35 28.61 0.04
N ARG A 24 17.05 28.72 1.18
CA ARG A 24 17.26 27.58 2.10
C ARG A 24 15.97 27.13 2.80
N SER A 25 15.12 28.07 3.21
CA SER A 25 13.81 27.75 3.79
C SER A 25 12.88 27.10 2.77
N ALA A 26 12.83 27.63 1.55
CA ALA A 26 12.04 27.08 0.44
C ALA A 26 12.50 25.67 0.03
N SER A 27 13.82 25.44 -0.07
CA SER A 27 14.36 24.11 -0.38
C SER A 27 14.11 23.10 0.74
N ARG A 28 14.24 23.49 2.01
CA ARG A 28 13.85 22.65 3.15
C ARG A 28 12.36 22.34 3.16
N GLY A 29 11.51 23.32 2.84
CA GLY A 29 10.06 23.13 2.71
C GLY A 29 9.70 22.16 1.58
N ALA A 30 10.35 22.29 0.42
CA ALA A 30 10.14 21.38 -0.71
C ALA A 30 10.57 19.94 -0.39
N ALA A 31 11.69 19.74 0.28
CA ALA A 31 12.17 18.42 0.68
C ALA A 31 11.26 17.75 1.72
N ALA A 32 10.77 18.51 2.71
CA ALA A 32 9.81 18.03 3.69
C ALA A 32 8.48 17.63 3.03
N ALA A 33 7.98 18.45 2.09
CA ALA A 33 6.77 18.17 1.34
C ALA A 33 6.88 16.90 0.48
N ALA A 34 8.02 16.70 -0.20
CA ALA A 34 8.26 15.50 -0.99
C ALA A 34 8.32 14.23 -0.13
N THR A 35 8.97 14.30 1.04
CA THR A 35 9.05 13.18 1.98
C THR A 35 7.68 12.77 2.50
N GLU A 36 6.87 13.76 2.88
CA GLU A 36 5.52 13.53 3.38
C GLU A 36 4.57 13.04 2.27
N GLN A 37 4.73 13.53 1.04
CA GLN A 37 3.99 13.01 -0.12
C GLN A 37 4.29 11.53 -0.36
N LEU A 38 5.57 11.15 -0.37
CA LEU A 38 5.97 9.76 -0.54
C LEU A 38 5.45 8.86 0.59
N ARG A 39 5.43 9.36 1.83
CA ARG A 39 4.86 8.64 2.98
C ARG A 39 3.35 8.37 2.77
N ARG A 40 2.60 9.36 2.29
CA ARG A 40 1.17 9.19 1.96
C ARG A 40 0.95 8.18 0.84
N GLU A 41 1.71 8.28 -0.25
CA GLU A 41 1.58 7.37 -1.39
C GLU A 41 1.88 5.91 -0.99
N ARG A 42 2.87 5.70 -0.12
CA ARG A 42 3.16 4.38 0.44
C ARG A 42 2.02 3.85 1.31
N LEU A 43 1.46 4.71 2.18
CA LEU A 43 0.32 4.33 3.02
C LEU A 43 -0.91 3.98 2.16
N GLU A 44 -1.21 4.77 1.13
CA GLU A 44 -2.29 4.51 0.18
C GLU A 44 -2.09 3.17 -0.56
N ALA A 45 -0.87 2.90 -1.04
CA ALA A 45 -0.58 1.64 -1.71
C ALA A 45 -0.79 0.42 -0.79
N VAL A 46 -0.36 0.52 0.47
CA VAL A 46 -0.52 -0.54 1.48
C VAL A 46 -2.00 -0.77 1.78
N THR A 47 -2.76 0.29 2.08
CA THR A 47 -4.17 0.16 2.45
C THR A 47 -5.02 -0.32 1.28
N ALA A 48 -4.74 0.15 0.06
CA ALA A 48 -5.39 -0.33 -1.16
C ALA A 48 -5.11 -1.82 -1.40
N LEU A 49 -3.88 -2.29 -1.18
CA LEU A 49 -3.54 -3.70 -1.33
C LEU A 49 -4.20 -4.57 -0.27
N ALA A 50 -4.19 -4.12 1.00
CA ALA A 50 -4.84 -4.82 2.11
C ALA A 50 -6.36 -4.97 1.87
N ALA A 51 -7.01 -3.90 1.42
CA ALA A 51 -8.42 -3.91 1.05
C ALA A 51 -8.71 -4.90 -0.09
N ALA A 52 -7.99 -4.78 -1.21
CA ALA A 52 -8.16 -5.67 -2.36
C ALA A 52 -7.90 -7.14 -2.01
N GLY A 53 -6.88 -7.43 -1.18
CA GLY A 53 -6.60 -8.77 -0.67
C GLY A 53 -7.72 -9.32 0.20
N SER A 54 -8.28 -8.50 1.10
CA SER A 54 -9.42 -8.86 1.95
C SER A 54 -10.69 -9.12 1.14
N ASP A 55 -10.98 -8.30 0.13
CA ASP A 55 -12.11 -8.50 -0.78
C ASP A 55 -11.96 -9.78 -1.60
N HIS A 56 -10.77 -10.05 -2.11
CA HIS A 56 -10.53 -11.28 -2.86
C HIS A 56 -10.63 -12.53 -1.98
N ARG A 57 -10.10 -12.49 -0.75
CA ARG A 57 -10.27 -13.56 0.25
C ARG A 57 -11.77 -13.84 0.51
N ARG A 58 -12.58 -12.79 0.64
CA ARG A 58 -14.04 -12.91 0.80
C ARG A 58 -14.70 -13.55 -0.43
N ALA A 59 -14.32 -13.14 -1.63
CA ALA A 59 -14.83 -13.74 -2.86
C ALA A 59 -14.47 -15.23 -2.97
N MET A 60 -13.25 -15.62 -2.59
CA MET A 60 -12.81 -17.01 -2.53
C MET A 60 -13.58 -17.83 -1.49
N TRP A 61 -13.83 -17.27 -0.31
CA TRP A 61 -14.67 -17.92 0.70
C TRP A 61 -16.07 -18.20 0.17
N MET A 62 -16.77 -17.17 -0.33
CA MET A 62 -18.14 -17.32 -0.84
C MET A 62 -18.22 -18.35 -1.97
N ARG A 63 -17.22 -18.36 -2.85
CA ARG A 63 -17.14 -19.33 -3.94
C ARG A 63 -16.90 -20.76 -3.44
N GLY A 64 -15.96 -20.94 -2.51
CA GLY A 64 -15.69 -22.25 -1.91
C GLY A 64 -16.88 -22.80 -1.12
N GLU A 65 -17.55 -21.94 -0.36
CA GLU A 65 -18.75 -22.29 0.41
C GLU A 65 -19.90 -22.71 -0.52
N ALA A 66 -20.16 -21.94 -1.59
CA ALA A 66 -21.18 -22.29 -2.58
C ALA A 66 -20.89 -23.62 -3.29
N GLN A 67 -19.61 -23.90 -3.57
CA GLN A 67 -19.19 -25.17 -4.16
C GLN A 67 -19.44 -26.36 -3.21
N LEU A 68 -19.09 -26.23 -1.93
CA LEU A 68 -19.33 -27.25 -0.91
C LEU A 68 -20.82 -27.47 -0.67
N ALA A 69 -21.61 -26.40 -0.71
CA ALA A 69 -23.07 -26.45 -0.59
C ALA A 69 -23.79 -26.97 -1.85
N ARG A 70 -23.05 -27.27 -2.94
CA ARG A 70 -23.60 -27.68 -4.24
C ARG A 70 -24.66 -26.71 -4.78
N ALA A 71 -24.36 -25.41 -4.71
CA ALA A 71 -25.19 -24.37 -5.29
C ALA A 71 -25.39 -24.56 -6.80
N SER A 72 -26.37 -23.87 -7.38
CA SER A 72 -26.67 -23.95 -8.81
C SER A 72 -25.50 -23.46 -9.68
N ASP A 73 -25.46 -23.92 -10.93
CA ASP A 73 -24.43 -23.53 -11.89
C ASP A 73 -24.42 -22.01 -12.16
N GLU A 74 -25.60 -21.38 -12.19
CA GLU A 74 -25.74 -19.92 -12.33
C GLU A 74 -25.06 -19.20 -11.16
N ARG A 75 -25.30 -19.67 -9.93
CA ARG A 75 -24.68 -19.07 -8.74
C ARG A 75 -23.16 -19.27 -8.72
N LEU A 76 -22.68 -20.44 -9.13
CA LEU A 76 -21.25 -20.72 -9.24
C LEU A 76 -20.58 -19.87 -10.33
N ALA A 77 -21.27 -19.63 -11.46
CA ALA A 77 -20.79 -18.76 -12.53
C ALA A 77 -20.71 -17.29 -12.07
N GLU A 78 -21.73 -16.79 -11.37
CA GLU A 78 -21.75 -15.44 -10.80
C GLU A 78 -20.58 -15.22 -9.82
N LEU A 79 -20.37 -16.15 -8.89
CA LEU A 79 -19.29 -16.07 -7.91
C LEU A 79 -17.90 -16.19 -8.57
N ARG A 80 -17.78 -16.98 -9.65
CA ARG A 80 -16.56 -17.02 -10.46
C ARG A 80 -16.29 -15.67 -11.13
N ALA A 81 -17.30 -15.04 -11.73
CA ALA A 81 -17.14 -13.71 -12.33
C ALA A 81 -16.73 -12.66 -11.28
N ALA A 82 -17.39 -12.64 -10.11
CA ALA A 82 -17.03 -11.75 -8.99
C ALA A 82 -15.58 -11.98 -8.50
N SER A 83 -15.13 -13.24 -8.51
CA SER A 83 -13.73 -13.55 -8.16
C SER A 83 -12.71 -13.02 -9.16
N HIS A 84 -13.04 -12.98 -10.45
CA HIS A 84 -12.17 -12.38 -11.47
C HIS A 84 -12.06 -10.87 -11.29
N VAL A 85 -13.17 -10.18 -10.96
CA VAL A 85 -13.17 -8.74 -10.68
C VAL A 85 -12.25 -8.42 -9.50
N THR A 86 -12.43 -9.11 -8.37
CA THR A 86 -11.59 -8.89 -7.18
C THR A 86 -10.13 -9.29 -7.41
N ARG A 87 -9.86 -10.33 -8.20
CA ARG A 87 -8.49 -10.71 -8.59
C ARG A 87 -7.82 -9.61 -9.40
N SER A 88 -8.50 -9.05 -10.39
CA SER A 88 -7.97 -7.95 -11.20
C SER A 88 -7.66 -6.71 -10.36
N ALA A 89 -8.51 -6.41 -9.36
CA ALA A 89 -8.34 -5.27 -8.46
C ALA A 89 -7.04 -5.31 -7.63
N ILE A 90 -6.45 -6.49 -7.40
CA ILE A 90 -5.17 -6.64 -6.66
C ILE A 90 -3.97 -6.09 -7.44
N THR A 91 -4.01 -6.13 -8.77
CA THR A 91 -2.83 -5.91 -9.62
C THR A 91 -2.22 -4.52 -9.39
N ARG A 92 -3.04 -3.47 -9.51
CA ARG A 92 -2.59 -2.08 -9.37
C ARG A 92 -1.94 -1.80 -8.00
N PRO A 93 -2.60 -2.08 -6.86
CA PRO A 93 -2.00 -1.81 -5.57
C PRO A 93 -0.79 -2.71 -5.26
N LEU A 94 -0.74 -3.95 -5.77
CA LEU A 94 0.45 -4.80 -5.63
C LEU A 94 1.65 -4.20 -6.37
N VAL A 95 1.45 -3.69 -7.59
CA VAL A 95 2.49 -2.97 -8.34
C VAL A 95 2.93 -1.72 -7.58
N ALA A 96 1.99 -0.93 -7.04
CA ALA A 96 2.31 0.27 -6.27
C ALA A 96 3.18 -0.05 -5.04
N VAL A 97 2.85 -1.09 -4.26
CA VAL A 97 3.68 -1.57 -3.15
C VAL A 97 5.07 -1.98 -3.63
N GLN A 98 5.17 -2.72 -4.74
CA GLN A 98 6.47 -3.13 -5.29
C GLN A 98 7.31 -1.94 -5.76
N VAL A 99 6.70 -0.88 -6.29
CA VAL A 99 7.43 0.30 -6.77
C VAL A 99 7.84 1.23 -5.62
N LEU A 100 6.90 1.53 -4.71
CA LEU A 100 7.07 2.58 -3.70
C LEU A 100 7.78 2.11 -2.42
N ILE A 101 7.73 0.80 -2.13
CA ILE A 101 8.29 0.22 -0.91
C ILE A 101 9.46 -0.69 -1.28
N PRO A 102 10.72 -0.25 -1.06
CA PRO A 102 11.91 -1.05 -1.35
C PRO A 102 12.15 -2.21 -0.39
N ASP A 103 11.52 -2.18 0.80
CA ASP A 103 11.73 -3.19 1.83
C ASP A 103 11.32 -4.60 1.38
N ALA A 104 12.25 -5.55 1.53
CA ALA A 104 12.06 -6.92 1.06
C ALA A 104 11.05 -7.70 1.91
N ALA A 105 10.95 -7.40 3.21
CA ALA A 105 10.02 -8.08 4.11
C ALA A 105 8.57 -7.67 3.76
N VAL A 106 8.30 -6.38 3.54
CA VAL A 106 6.99 -5.89 3.09
C VAL A 106 6.61 -6.50 1.76
N ARG A 107 7.52 -6.48 0.77
CA ARG A 107 7.25 -7.05 -0.57
C ARG A 107 6.95 -8.55 -0.51
N THR A 108 7.67 -9.29 0.33
CA THR A 108 7.46 -10.73 0.51
C THR A 108 6.12 -11.00 1.20
N ALA A 109 5.81 -10.27 2.27
CA ALA A 109 4.56 -10.40 2.98
C ALA A 109 3.36 -10.07 2.09
N ALA A 110 3.45 -9.01 1.28
CA ALA A 110 2.44 -8.64 0.29
C ALA A 110 2.16 -9.78 -0.73
N LYS A 111 3.21 -10.37 -1.29
CA LYS A 111 3.08 -11.51 -2.22
C LYS A 111 2.46 -12.72 -1.53
N ASN A 112 2.91 -13.04 -0.32
CA ASN A 112 2.40 -14.18 0.45
C ASN A 112 0.91 -14.01 0.77
N MET A 113 0.46 -12.80 1.13
CA MET A 113 -0.96 -12.50 1.33
C MET A 113 -1.79 -12.78 0.07
N VAL A 114 -1.34 -12.29 -1.08
CA VAL A 114 -2.04 -12.48 -2.36
C VAL A 114 -2.10 -13.96 -2.75
N VAL A 115 -0.98 -14.67 -2.65
CA VAL A 115 -0.91 -16.11 -2.94
C VAL A 115 -1.82 -16.91 -2.01
N ALA A 116 -1.81 -16.61 -0.70
CA ALA A 116 -2.66 -17.30 0.26
C ALA A 116 -4.14 -17.13 -0.07
N ALA A 117 -4.57 -15.94 -0.52
CA ALA A 117 -5.94 -15.72 -0.98
C ALA A 117 -6.25 -16.54 -2.25
N TYR A 118 -5.34 -16.56 -3.25
CA TYR A 118 -5.55 -17.32 -4.49
C TYR A 118 -5.66 -18.83 -4.27
N CYS A 119 -4.83 -19.39 -3.39
CA CYS A 119 -4.81 -20.82 -3.10
C CYS A 119 -6.02 -21.31 -2.28
N MET A 120 -6.88 -20.44 -1.77
CA MET A 120 -8.09 -20.85 -1.04
C MET A 120 -9.00 -21.73 -1.89
N GLN A 121 -9.14 -21.42 -3.19
CA GLN A 121 -10.01 -22.17 -4.09
C GLN A 121 -9.58 -23.63 -4.25
N ASP A 122 -8.28 -23.91 -4.19
CA ASP A 122 -7.72 -25.27 -4.30
C ASP A 122 -8.03 -26.11 -3.04
N ARG A 123 -8.46 -25.45 -1.95
CA ARG A 123 -8.80 -26.07 -0.66
C ARG A 123 -10.31 -26.26 -0.47
N SER A 124 -11.13 -25.94 -1.46
CA SER A 124 -12.60 -26.06 -1.44
C SER A 124 -13.12 -27.50 -1.59
N HIS A 125 -12.46 -28.48 -0.98
CA HIS A 125 -12.86 -29.90 -1.00
C HIS A 125 -13.50 -30.35 0.31
N SER A 126 -13.34 -29.59 1.40
CA SER A 126 -14.04 -29.76 2.67
C SER A 126 -14.21 -28.40 3.36
N VAL A 127 -15.18 -28.31 4.29
CA VAL A 127 -15.42 -27.08 5.08
C VAL A 127 -14.21 -26.79 5.96
N GLU A 128 -13.60 -27.83 6.53
CA GLU A 128 -12.42 -27.75 7.39
C GLU A 128 -11.22 -27.20 6.62
N ALA A 129 -10.94 -27.73 5.43
CA ALA A 129 -9.83 -27.26 4.60
C ALA A 129 -10.02 -25.82 4.11
N LEU A 130 -11.24 -25.45 3.73
CA LEU A 130 -11.57 -24.08 3.33
C LEU A 130 -11.42 -23.10 4.50
N THR A 131 -11.85 -23.49 5.70
CA THR A 131 -11.71 -22.70 6.94
C THR A 131 -10.25 -22.51 7.31
N ALA A 132 -9.44 -23.58 7.27
CA ALA A 132 -8.00 -23.49 7.50
C ALA A 132 -7.30 -22.58 6.48
N ALA A 133 -7.70 -22.66 5.20
CA ALA A 133 -7.16 -21.79 4.16
C ALA A 133 -7.53 -20.31 4.37
N ARG A 134 -8.77 -20.03 4.82
CA ARG A 134 -9.21 -18.67 5.17
C ARG A 134 -8.39 -18.09 6.31
N GLU A 135 -8.14 -18.86 7.36
CA GLU A 135 -7.33 -18.42 8.51
C GLU A 135 -5.87 -18.21 8.11
N ALA A 136 -5.30 -19.08 7.27
CA ALA A 136 -3.96 -18.88 6.73
C ALA A 136 -3.86 -17.59 5.89
N ALA A 137 -4.86 -17.30 5.06
CA ALA A 137 -4.92 -16.07 4.26
C ALA A 137 -5.12 -14.82 5.12
N ARG A 138 -5.90 -14.91 6.21
CA ARG A 138 -6.04 -13.84 7.20
C ARG A 138 -4.71 -13.58 7.91
N SER A 139 -4.05 -14.62 8.40
CA SER A 139 -2.75 -14.50 9.05
C SER A 139 -1.68 -13.93 8.12
N ALA A 140 -1.69 -14.27 6.83
CA ALA A 140 -0.79 -13.68 5.84
C ALA A 140 -1.07 -12.19 5.58
N HIS A 141 -2.35 -11.80 5.60
CA HIS A 141 -2.77 -10.39 5.53
C HIS A 141 -2.27 -9.60 6.74
N ASP A 142 -2.43 -10.14 7.95
CA ASP A 142 -1.99 -9.47 9.18
C ASP A 142 -0.46 -9.28 9.18
N ARG A 143 0.30 -10.32 8.78
CA ARG A 143 1.76 -10.19 8.59
C ARG A 143 2.17 -9.12 7.58
N PHE A 144 1.40 -8.93 6.51
CA PHE A 144 1.66 -7.86 5.56
C PHE A 144 1.43 -6.48 6.18
N VAL A 145 0.33 -6.31 6.93
CA VAL A 145 0.04 -5.06 7.66
C VAL A 145 1.12 -4.77 8.70
N ASP A 146 1.55 -5.76 9.48
CA ASP A 146 2.59 -5.61 10.50
C ASP A 146 3.93 -5.21 9.88
N ALA A 147 4.35 -5.88 8.79
CA ALA A 147 5.58 -5.53 8.08
C ALA A 147 5.51 -4.10 7.52
N ALA A 148 4.37 -3.71 6.95
CA ALA A 148 4.18 -2.36 6.43
C ALA A 148 4.17 -1.31 7.54
N ALA A 149 3.55 -1.60 8.69
CA ALA A 149 3.53 -0.71 9.85
C ALA A 149 4.95 -0.48 10.41
N ALA A 150 5.74 -1.54 10.52
CA ALA A 150 7.14 -1.45 10.94
C ALA A 150 7.98 -0.61 9.96
N TYR A 151 7.73 -0.76 8.65
CA TYR A 151 8.42 0.03 7.61
C TYR A 151 8.02 1.52 7.61
N LEU A 152 6.77 1.84 7.93
CA LEU A 152 6.23 3.21 7.85
C LEU A 152 6.39 4.00 9.15
N THR A 153 6.73 3.34 10.26
CA THR A 153 6.97 4.02 11.54
C THR A 153 8.28 4.80 11.46
N PRO A 154 8.28 6.12 11.75
CA PRO A 154 9.51 6.90 11.75
C PRO A 154 10.45 6.38 12.83
N SER A 155 11.69 6.06 12.44
CA SER A 155 12.82 5.78 13.32
C SER A 155 13.33 7.04 14.00
#